data_AF-H1KDV3-F1
#
_entry.id   AF-H1KDV3-F1
#
_cell.length_a   1.000
_cell.length_b   1.000
_cell.length_c   1.000
_cell.angle_alpha   90.00
_cell.angle_beta   90.00
_cell.angle_gamma   90.00
#
_symmetry.space_group_name_H-M   'P 1'
#
loop_
_entity.id
_entity.type
_entity.pdbx_description
1 polymer ?
#
loop_
_entity_poly.entity_id
_entity_poly.type
_entity_poly.pdbx_seq_one_letter_code
_entity_poly.pdbx_strand_id
1 'polypeptide(L)'
;MKKLALITGGAGFIGRHLAIALLARGYRVRVLDSLIEQVHGGTGQPLSLDPAVEFVEGDVRDAEAVARAIAGATHVVHLAAEVGVGQSMYAVERYVSVNDCGTATLFQALIEAPVQRVVVASSMSIYGEGLYRTEADATVEDAVRPPRRPGEPWDPPDQQGRPMRPVPTPESKRPALASVYALTKYM
;
A
#
# COMPACT_ATOMS: atom_id res chain seq x y z
N MET A 1 21.95 -7.08 -20.44
CA MET A 1 22.00 -5.93 -19.51
C MET A 1 21.28 -6.30 -18.22
N LYS A 2 21.71 -5.79 -17.06
CA LYS A 2 20.96 -5.96 -15.79
C LYS A 2 19.62 -5.21 -15.87
N LYS A 3 18.54 -5.84 -15.41
CA LYS A 3 17.20 -5.24 -15.33
C LYS A 3 17.19 -4.15 -14.26
N LEU A 4 16.59 -3.00 -14.56
CA LEU A 4 16.35 -1.93 -13.59
C LEU A 4 14.94 -2.08 -13.00
N ALA A 5 14.86 -2.14 -11.68
CA ALA A 5 13.61 -2.10 -10.91
C ALA A 5 13.49 -0.74 -10.19
N LEU A 6 12.39 -0.03 -10.46
CA LEU A 6 11.99 1.15 -9.70
C LEU A 6 11.11 0.73 -8.53
N ILE A 7 11.35 1.27 -7.34
CA ILE A 7 10.50 1.12 -6.16
C ILE A 7 10.03 2.52 -5.73
N THR A 8 8.75 2.85 -5.86
CA THR A 8 8.21 4.07 -5.24
C THR A 8 7.96 3.81 -3.74
N GLY A 9 8.13 4.81 -2.88
CA GLY A 9 8.14 4.59 -1.42
C GLY A 9 9.33 3.73 -0.98
N GLY A 10 10.39 3.71 -1.78
CA GLY A 10 11.50 2.77 -1.65
C GLY A 10 12.40 3.03 -0.46
N ALA A 11 12.34 4.22 0.15
CA ALA A 11 13.07 4.52 1.39
C ALA A 11 12.26 4.16 2.65
N GLY A 12 10.98 3.82 2.51
CA GLY A 12 10.13 3.32 3.59
C GLY A 12 10.52 1.91 4.06
N PHE A 13 9.79 1.41 5.06
CA PHE A 13 10.06 0.13 5.71
C PHE A 13 10.16 -1.05 4.74
N ILE A 14 9.10 -1.30 3.95
CA ILE A 14 9.08 -2.42 2.98
C ILE A 14 10.07 -2.17 1.84
N GLY A 15 10.13 -0.93 1.37
CA GLY A 15 10.93 -0.51 0.22
C GLY A 15 12.42 -0.83 0.37
N ARG A 16 13.04 -0.46 1.51
CA ARG A 16 14.48 -0.70 1.72
C ARG A 16 14.83 -2.18 1.77
N HIS A 17 13.97 -3.01 2.37
CA HIS A 17 14.18 -4.46 2.42
C HIS A 17 14.00 -5.10 1.04
N LEU A 18 13.03 -4.63 0.26
CA LEU A 18 12.87 -5.06 -1.13
C LEU A 18 14.06 -4.66 -2.00
N ALA A 19 14.60 -3.44 -1.81
CA ALA A 19 15.78 -2.98 -2.52
C ALA A 19 16.98 -3.92 -2.31
N ILE A 20 17.28 -4.28 -1.06
CA ILE A 20 18.33 -5.26 -0.71
C ILE A 20 18.06 -6.60 -1.40
N ALA A 21 16.83 -7.11 -1.33
CA ALA A 21 16.46 -8.40 -1.91
C ALA A 21 16.56 -8.43 -3.45
N LEU A 22 16.31 -7.30 -4.13
CA LEU A 22 16.43 -7.17 -5.58
C LEU A 22 17.89 -7.01 -6.02
N LEU A 23 18.69 -6.23 -5.29
CA LEU A 23 20.14 -6.11 -5.50
C LEU A 23 20.82 -7.49 -5.41
N ALA A 24 20.48 -8.28 -4.38
CA ALA A 24 20.98 -9.64 -4.20
C ALA A 24 20.61 -10.58 -5.37
N ARG A 25 19.54 -10.26 -6.13
CA ARG A 25 19.11 -10.98 -7.33
C ARG A 25 19.70 -10.42 -8.63
N GLY A 26 20.62 -9.47 -8.55
CA GLY A 26 21.33 -8.91 -9.69
C GLY A 26 20.57 -7.80 -10.44
N TYR A 27 19.47 -7.29 -9.89
CA TYR A 27 18.82 -6.10 -10.43
C TYR A 27 19.65 -4.85 -10.14
N ARG A 28 19.54 -3.85 -11.00
CA ARG A 28 19.78 -2.46 -10.59
C ARG A 28 18.52 -1.97 -9.90
N VAL A 29 18.67 -1.22 -8.82
CA VAL A 29 17.53 -0.70 -8.07
C VAL A 29 17.57 0.82 -8.05
N ARG A 30 16.44 1.43 -8.36
CA ARG A 30 16.18 2.85 -8.16
C ARG A 30 14.99 2.99 -7.22
N VAL A 31 15.02 3.98 -6.34
CA VAL A 31 13.89 4.32 -5.48
C VAL A 31 13.42 5.75 -5.74
N LEU A 32 12.11 5.95 -5.65
CA LEU A 32 11.47 7.27 -5.61
C LEU A 32 10.81 7.43 -4.23
N ASP A 33 11.16 8.47 -3.48
CA ASP A 33 10.59 8.72 -2.15
C ASP A 33 10.56 10.22 -1.84
N SER A 34 9.51 10.68 -1.16
CA SER A 34 9.33 12.10 -0.79
C SER A 34 9.83 12.42 0.61
N LEU A 35 10.40 11.45 1.32
CA LEU A 35 11.00 11.62 2.64
C LEU A 35 10.08 12.26 3.69
N ILE A 36 8.77 11.96 3.63
CA ILE A 36 7.79 12.54 4.55
C ILE A 36 8.18 12.33 6.02
N GLU A 37 7.93 13.36 6.84
CA GLU A 37 8.32 13.38 8.26
C GLU A 37 7.77 12.19 9.04
N GLN A 38 6.51 11.80 8.78
CA GLN A 38 5.84 10.68 9.43
C GLN A 38 6.61 9.35 9.30
N VAL A 39 7.39 9.18 8.23
CA VAL A 39 8.18 7.97 7.96
C VAL A 39 9.65 8.15 8.32
N HIS A 40 10.21 9.34 8.09
CA HIS A 40 11.66 9.57 8.13
C HIS A 40 12.14 10.52 9.25
N GLY A 41 11.23 10.97 10.12
CA GLY A 41 11.56 11.74 11.31
C GLY A 41 12.10 13.16 11.05
N GLY A 42 11.81 13.74 9.88
CA GLY A 42 12.15 15.13 9.56
C GLY A 42 13.63 15.39 9.28
N THR A 43 14.45 14.34 9.14
CA THR A 43 15.89 14.46 8.87
C THR A 43 16.21 14.87 7.44
N GLY A 44 15.24 14.77 6.52
CA GLY A 44 15.45 14.96 5.09
C GLY A 44 16.40 13.93 4.47
N GLN A 45 16.62 12.80 5.15
CA GLN A 45 17.51 11.74 4.69
C GLN A 45 16.81 10.38 4.75
N PRO A 46 17.05 9.48 3.77
CA PRO A 46 16.54 8.13 3.81
C PRO A 46 17.03 7.36 5.03
N LEU A 47 16.13 6.59 5.66
CA LEU A 47 16.49 5.63 6.70
C LEU A 47 17.27 4.45 6.09
N SER A 48 18.60 4.59 6.01
CA SER A 48 19.54 3.53 5.64
C SER A 48 19.18 2.81 4.32
N LEU A 49 19.50 3.44 3.20
CA LEU A 49 19.49 2.79 1.89
C LEU A 49 20.86 2.17 1.58
N ASP A 50 20.85 1.04 0.88
CA ASP A 50 22.09 0.43 0.38
C ASP A 50 22.77 1.39 -0.63
N PRO A 51 24.09 1.64 -0.53
CA PRO A 51 24.79 2.57 -1.42
C PRO A 51 24.70 2.24 -2.92
N ALA A 52 24.35 1.00 -3.28
CA ALA A 52 24.14 0.60 -4.67
C ALA A 52 22.75 0.98 -5.21
N VAL A 53 21.85 1.50 -4.36
CA VAL A 53 20.53 2.01 -4.75
C VAL A 53 20.66 3.42 -5.32
N GLU A 54 20.09 3.64 -6.50
CA GLU A 54 19.92 4.98 -7.05
C GLU A 54 18.73 5.65 -6.36
N PHE A 55 18.99 6.76 -5.65
CA PHE A 55 17.94 7.51 -4.95
C PHE A 55 17.44 8.67 -5.81
N VAL A 56 16.12 8.75 -5.98
CA VAL A 56 15.42 9.91 -6.55
C VAL A 56 14.52 10.48 -5.47
N GLU A 57 14.87 11.65 -4.95
CA GLU A 57 13.98 12.40 -4.08
C GLU A 57 12.86 13.02 -4.92
N GLY A 58 11.61 12.77 -4.53
CA GLY A 58 10.46 13.32 -5.22
C GLY A 58 9.13 12.73 -4.77
N ASP A 59 8.07 13.49 -5.00
CA ASP A 59 6.71 13.05 -4.71
C ASP A 59 6.15 12.27 -5.91
N VAL A 60 5.36 11.22 -5.64
CA VAL A 60 4.74 10.42 -6.69
C VAL A 60 3.62 11.18 -7.41
N ARG A 61 3.16 12.31 -6.86
CA ARG A 61 2.25 13.26 -7.50
C ARG A 61 2.96 14.18 -8.50
N ASP A 62 4.28 14.31 -8.41
CA ASP A 62 5.09 15.11 -9.35
C ASP A 62 5.40 14.28 -10.60
N ALA A 63 4.75 14.65 -11.72
CA ALA A 63 4.91 13.98 -13.00
C ALA A 63 6.36 13.99 -13.51
N GLU A 64 7.11 15.05 -13.27
CA GLU A 64 8.50 15.12 -13.71
C GLU A 64 9.40 14.21 -12.86
N ALA A 65 9.19 14.18 -11.54
CA ALA A 65 9.91 13.25 -10.66
C ALA A 65 9.64 11.79 -11.02
N VAL A 66 8.37 11.47 -11.28
CA VAL A 66 7.95 10.15 -11.75
C VAL A 66 8.60 9.80 -13.10
N ALA A 67 8.57 10.70 -14.08
CA ALA A 67 9.19 10.48 -15.39
C ALA A 67 10.71 10.21 -15.27
N ARG A 68 11.42 11.01 -14.47
CA ARG A 68 12.86 10.79 -14.16
C ARG A 68 13.08 9.42 -13.52
N ALA A 69 12.23 9.04 -12.56
CA ALA A 69 12.34 7.78 -11.86
C ALA A 69 12.10 6.57 -12.76
N ILE A 70 11.16 6.65 -13.72
CA ILE A 70 10.83 5.55 -14.65
C ILE A 70 11.91 5.37 -15.73
N ALA A 71 12.66 6.41 -16.08
CA ALA A 71 13.60 6.37 -17.22
C ALA A 71 14.54 5.14 -17.21
N GLY A 72 14.38 4.25 -18.19
CA GLY A 72 15.18 3.02 -18.33
C GLY A 72 14.80 1.88 -17.38
N ALA A 73 13.78 2.05 -16.53
CA ALA A 73 13.24 1.00 -15.69
C ALA A 73 12.56 -0.08 -16.56
N THR A 74 12.63 -1.31 -16.10
CA THR A 74 11.97 -2.45 -16.75
C THR A 74 10.87 -3.05 -15.87
N HIS A 75 10.92 -2.79 -14.57
CA HIS A 75 9.99 -3.28 -13.56
C HIS A 75 9.69 -2.13 -12.60
N VAL A 76 8.44 -2.04 -12.15
CA VAL A 76 8.02 -1.08 -11.12
C VAL A 76 7.37 -1.84 -9.97
N VAL A 77 7.77 -1.53 -8.74
CA VAL A 77 7.07 -1.92 -7.52
C VAL A 77 6.58 -0.64 -6.84
N HIS A 78 5.28 -0.41 -6.90
CA HIS A 78 4.65 0.81 -6.40
C HIS A 78 4.25 0.63 -4.93
N LEU A 79 5.06 1.16 -4.01
CA LEU A 79 4.82 1.11 -2.56
C LEU A 79 4.53 2.50 -1.95
N ALA A 80 4.73 3.59 -2.71
CA ALA A 80 4.40 4.94 -2.25
C ALA A 80 2.90 5.04 -1.94
N ALA A 81 2.56 5.26 -0.68
CA ALA A 81 1.21 5.49 -0.20
C ALA A 81 1.24 6.07 1.21
N GLU A 82 0.24 6.88 1.53
CA GLU A 82 -0.14 7.21 2.90
C GLU A 82 -0.78 5.98 3.55
N VAL A 83 -0.41 5.69 4.80
CA VAL A 83 -0.90 4.54 5.57
C VAL A 83 -1.54 4.99 6.88
N GLY A 84 -2.65 4.34 7.25
CA GLY A 84 -3.35 4.59 8.51
C GLY A 84 -4.86 4.72 8.32
N VAL A 85 -5.63 3.70 8.75
CA VAL A 85 -7.09 3.68 8.60
C VAL A 85 -7.74 4.87 9.32
N GLY A 86 -7.42 5.08 10.60
CA GLY A 86 -8.01 6.17 11.39
C GLY A 86 -7.67 7.55 10.83
N GLN A 87 -6.40 7.79 10.48
CA GLN A 87 -5.94 9.07 9.95
C GLN A 87 -6.57 9.41 8.60
N SER A 88 -6.80 8.40 7.75
CA SER A 88 -7.46 8.60 6.46
C SER A 88 -8.85 9.23 6.57
N MET A 89 -9.53 9.07 7.70
CA MET A 89 -10.90 9.57 7.89
C MET A 89 -10.98 11.08 8.14
N TYR A 90 -9.89 11.71 8.57
CA TYR A 90 -9.81 13.18 8.76
C TYR A 90 -8.76 13.85 7.87
N ALA A 91 -7.89 13.08 7.21
CA ALA A 91 -6.92 13.56 6.22
C ALA A 91 -7.29 13.08 4.80
N VAL A 92 -8.58 13.13 4.45
CA VAL A 92 -9.14 12.53 3.24
C VAL A 92 -8.43 12.98 1.97
N GLU A 93 -8.30 14.29 1.75
CA GLU A 93 -7.65 14.86 0.57
C GLU A 93 -6.22 14.36 0.44
N ARG A 94 -5.43 14.39 1.52
CA ARG A 94 -4.04 13.93 1.52
C ARG A 94 -3.91 12.47 1.09
N TYR A 95 -4.80 11.59 1.59
CA TYR A 95 -4.78 10.18 1.23
C TYR A 95 -5.15 9.96 -0.23
N VAL A 96 -6.23 10.59 -0.71
CA VAL A 96 -6.66 10.48 -2.13
C VAL A 96 -5.60 11.05 -3.06
N SER A 97 -5.02 12.20 -2.70
CA SER A 97 -3.96 12.89 -3.44
C SER A 97 -2.73 11.99 -3.62
N VAL A 98 -2.24 11.36 -2.56
CA VAL A 98 -1.04 10.51 -2.65
C VAL A 98 -1.34 9.14 -3.24
N ASN A 99 -2.36 8.45 -2.73
CA ASN A 99 -2.61 7.05 -3.05
C ASN A 99 -3.28 6.89 -4.42
N ASP A 100 -4.25 7.72 -4.75
CA ASP A 100 -4.98 7.59 -6.03
C ASP A 100 -4.33 8.44 -7.10
N CYS A 101 -4.26 9.77 -6.90
CA CYS A 101 -3.72 10.67 -7.91
C CYS A 101 -2.23 10.39 -8.17
N GLY A 102 -1.44 10.10 -7.12
CA GLY A 102 -0.05 9.71 -7.29
C GLY A 102 0.13 8.42 -8.10
N THR A 103 -0.68 7.40 -7.84
CA THR A 103 -0.68 6.19 -8.67
C THR A 103 -1.11 6.49 -10.10
N ALA A 104 -2.12 7.35 -10.31
CA ALA A 104 -2.53 7.78 -11.64
C ALA A 104 -1.40 8.50 -12.38
N THR A 105 -0.64 9.37 -11.71
CA THR A 105 0.57 10.01 -12.25
C THR A 105 1.61 8.97 -12.68
N LEU A 106 1.86 7.94 -11.87
CA LEU A 106 2.72 6.81 -12.23
C LEU A 106 2.23 6.12 -13.51
N PHE A 107 0.97 5.71 -13.57
CA PHE A 107 0.43 5.00 -14.73
C PHE A 107 0.36 5.87 -15.98
N GLN A 108 0.10 7.17 -15.84
CA GLN A 108 0.16 8.12 -16.94
C GLN A 108 1.56 8.18 -17.56
N ALA A 109 2.61 8.20 -16.74
CA ALA A 109 3.99 8.19 -17.23
C ALA A 109 4.40 6.84 -17.85
N LEU A 110 3.80 5.74 -17.39
CA LEU A 110 4.02 4.40 -17.96
C LEU A 110 3.41 4.21 -19.36
N ILE A 111 2.50 5.08 -19.80
CA ILE A 111 2.00 5.09 -21.19
C ILE A 111 3.14 5.47 -22.15
N GLU A 112 3.93 6.48 -21.80
CA GLU A 112 5.05 6.97 -22.62
C GLU A 112 6.32 6.12 -22.44
N ALA A 113 6.51 5.54 -21.25
CA ALA A 113 7.66 4.71 -20.91
C ALA A 113 7.22 3.34 -20.35
N PRO A 114 6.69 2.45 -21.20
CA PRO A 114 6.15 1.18 -20.76
C PRO A 114 7.22 0.27 -20.15
N VAL A 115 6.83 -0.42 -19.08
CA VAL A 115 7.67 -1.40 -18.38
C VAL A 115 7.13 -2.82 -18.58
N GLN A 116 7.96 -3.82 -18.32
CA GLN A 116 7.59 -5.23 -18.51
C GLN A 116 6.61 -5.72 -17.42
N ARG A 117 6.65 -5.11 -16.24
CA ARG A 117 5.81 -5.49 -15.10
C ARG A 117 5.66 -4.35 -14.11
N VAL A 118 4.44 -4.19 -13.60
CA VAL A 118 4.11 -3.35 -12.46
C VAL A 118 3.55 -4.25 -11.35
N VAL A 119 4.00 -4.03 -10.12
CA VAL A 119 3.39 -4.60 -8.91
C VAL A 119 2.90 -3.43 -8.06
N VAL A 120 1.62 -3.40 -7.75
CA VAL A 120 1.01 -2.39 -6.88
C VAL A 120 0.74 -3.01 -5.52
N ALA A 121 1.19 -2.36 -4.45
CA ALA A 121 0.85 -2.81 -3.10
C ALA A 121 -0.58 -2.40 -2.75
N SER A 122 -1.48 -3.39 -2.59
CA SER A 122 -2.82 -3.20 -2.03
C SER A 122 -2.78 -3.32 -0.48
N SER A 123 -3.93 -3.51 0.17
CA SER A 123 -4.02 -3.65 1.63
C SER A 123 -5.14 -4.58 2.04
N MET A 124 -4.94 -5.34 3.14
CA MET A 124 -6.01 -6.14 3.75
C MET A 124 -7.25 -5.30 4.12
N SER A 125 -7.09 -3.99 4.34
CA SER A 125 -8.19 -3.09 4.67
C SER A 125 -9.28 -3.04 3.60
N ILE A 126 -9.00 -3.46 2.35
CA ILE A 126 -10.03 -3.56 1.31
C ILE A 126 -11.09 -4.61 1.65
N TYR A 127 -10.80 -5.57 2.54
CA TYR A 127 -11.70 -6.63 2.94
C TYR A 127 -12.53 -6.30 4.19
N GLY A 128 -12.36 -5.11 4.79
CA GLY A 128 -13.04 -4.72 6.01
C GLY A 128 -12.67 -5.60 7.19
N GLU A 129 -13.66 -6.15 7.89
CA GLU A 129 -13.46 -7.04 9.04
C GLU A 129 -12.97 -8.45 8.65
N GLY A 130 -12.87 -8.76 7.36
CA GLY A 130 -12.53 -10.08 6.86
C GLY A 130 -13.75 -11.02 6.82
N LEU A 131 -13.48 -12.32 6.82
CA LEU A 131 -14.48 -13.36 6.66
C LEU A 131 -14.80 -14.04 7.99
N TYR A 132 -16.08 -14.27 8.28
CA TYR A 132 -16.52 -14.95 9.49
C TYR A 132 -17.41 -16.15 9.18
N ARG A 133 -17.54 -17.05 10.17
CA ARG A 133 -18.54 -18.11 10.18
C ARG A 133 -19.38 -18.07 11.43
N THR A 134 -20.69 -18.26 11.24
CA THR A 134 -21.64 -18.43 12.36
C THR A 134 -21.50 -19.81 13.00
N GLU A 135 -22.20 -20.03 14.12
CA GLU A 135 -22.30 -21.35 14.75
C GLU A 135 -22.94 -22.40 13.82
N ALA A 136 -23.86 -21.98 12.95
CA ALA A 136 -24.49 -22.82 11.94
C ALA A 136 -23.60 -23.02 10.69
N ASP A 137 -22.33 -22.64 10.77
CA ASP A 137 -21.31 -22.76 9.72
C ASP A 137 -21.59 -21.94 8.44
N ALA A 138 -22.53 -20.99 8.51
CA ALA A 138 -22.81 -20.06 7.43
C ALA A 138 -21.69 -19.01 7.33
N THR A 139 -21.28 -18.68 6.10
CA THR A 139 -20.26 -17.66 5.84
C THR A 139 -20.86 -16.25 5.87
N VAL A 140 -20.14 -15.31 6.48
CA VAL A 140 -20.52 -13.90 6.60
C VAL A 140 -19.37 -13.04 6.05
N GLU A 141 -19.63 -12.31 4.96
CA GLU A 141 -18.64 -11.50 4.24
C GLU A 141 -18.68 -10.00 4.61
N ASP A 142 -19.77 -9.56 5.21
CA ASP A 142 -20.11 -8.18 5.52
C ASP A 142 -20.21 -7.95 7.04
N ALA A 143 -19.42 -8.69 7.81
CA ALA A 143 -19.33 -8.48 9.25
C ALA A 143 -18.90 -7.03 9.54
N VAL A 144 -19.61 -6.38 10.45
CA VAL A 144 -19.30 -5.02 10.92
C VAL A 144 -19.10 -5.08 12.41
N ARG A 145 -17.97 -4.55 12.88
CA ARG A 145 -17.67 -4.47 14.30
C ARG A 145 -18.37 -3.25 14.92
N PRO A 146 -19.29 -3.46 15.89
CA PRO A 146 -19.87 -2.33 16.61
C PRO A 146 -18.83 -1.69 17.54
N PRO A 147 -19.07 -0.46 18.04
CA PRO A 147 -18.29 0.11 19.12
C PRO A 147 -18.23 -0.85 20.32
N ARG A 148 -17.02 -1.04 20.87
CA ARG A 148 -16.77 -1.99 21.96
C ARG A 148 -16.47 -1.31 23.28
N ARG A 149 -16.90 -1.92 24.38
CA ARG A 149 -16.50 -1.57 25.75
C ARG A 149 -15.39 -2.51 26.23
N PRO A 150 -14.57 -2.09 27.21
CA PRO A 150 -13.62 -2.99 27.85
C PRO A 150 -14.33 -4.24 28.41
N GLY A 151 -13.84 -5.42 28.07
CA GLY A 151 -14.39 -6.71 28.49
C GLY A 151 -15.35 -7.38 27.51
N GLU A 152 -15.79 -6.69 26.45
CA GLU A 152 -16.60 -7.33 25.39
C GLU A 152 -15.73 -8.22 24.48
N PRO A 153 -16.29 -9.29 23.88
CA PRO A 153 -15.57 -10.14 22.92
C PRO A 153 -14.93 -9.31 21.80
N TRP A 154 -13.79 -9.77 21.27
CA TRP A 154 -13.15 -9.10 20.13
C TRP A 154 -14.09 -9.17 18.92
N ASP A 155 -14.36 -10.38 18.43
CA ASP A 155 -15.03 -10.65 17.17
C ASP A 155 -16.45 -10.07 17.07
N PRO A 156 -16.84 -9.54 15.90
CA PRO A 156 -18.20 -9.06 15.67
C PRO A 156 -19.21 -10.19 15.84
N PRO A 157 -20.36 -9.94 16.48
CA PRO A 157 -21.45 -10.89 16.52
C PRO A 157 -22.20 -10.93 15.19
N ASP A 158 -23.00 -11.99 14.98
CA ASP A 158 -23.93 -12.03 13.86
C ASP A 158 -25.13 -11.07 14.06
N GLN A 159 -26.04 -11.03 13.08
CA GLN A 159 -27.23 -10.16 13.14
C GLN A 159 -28.16 -10.43 14.34
N GLN A 160 -28.03 -11.59 14.99
CA GLN A 160 -28.79 -11.98 16.17
C GLN A 160 -28.01 -11.79 17.47
N GLY A 161 -26.80 -11.20 17.42
CA GLY A 161 -25.96 -11.00 18.59
C GLY A 161 -25.17 -12.23 19.02
N ARG A 162 -25.14 -13.31 18.22
CA ARG A 162 -24.43 -14.55 18.55
C ARG A 162 -22.96 -14.46 18.14
N PRO A 163 -22.07 -15.19 18.83
CA PRO A 163 -20.65 -15.20 18.47
C PRO A 163 -20.43 -15.70 17.04
N MET A 164 -19.47 -15.09 16.36
CA MET A 164 -18.92 -15.60 15.09
C MET A 164 -17.43 -15.89 15.26
N ARG A 165 -16.92 -16.82 14.45
CA ARG A 165 -15.48 -17.10 14.41
C ARG A 165 -14.84 -16.52 13.14
N PRO A 166 -13.69 -15.85 13.23
CA PRO A 166 -12.97 -15.40 12.05
C PRO A 166 -12.43 -16.62 11.29
N VAL A 167 -12.40 -16.53 9.97
CA VAL A 167 -11.80 -17.54 9.08
C VAL A 167 -10.88 -16.87 8.07
N PRO A 168 -9.93 -17.61 7.46
CA PRO A 168 -9.07 -17.06 6.42
C PRO A 168 -9.89 -16.38 5.31
N THR A 169 -9.52 -15.15 4.99
CA THR A 169 -10.20 -14.36 3.96
C THR A 169 -9.56 -14.67 2.60
N PRO A 170 -10.28 -15.29 1.65
CA PRO A 170 -9.78 -15.53 0.32
C PRO A 170 -9.76 -14.23 -0.50
N GLU A 171 -8.91 -14.17 -1.53
CA GLU A 171 -8.88 -13.04 -2.47
C GLU A 171 -10.19 -12.88 -3.26
N SER A 172 -11.03 -13.92 -3.31
CA SER A 172 -12.35 -13.88 -3.94
C SER A 172 -13.43 -13.21 -3.09
N LYS A 173 -13.15 -12.86 -1.81
CA LYS A 173 -14.11 -12.18 -0.96
C LYS A 173 -14.48 -10.83 -1.57
N ARG A 174 -15.76 -10.45 -1.54
CA ARG A 174 -16.16 -9.13 -1.98
C ARG A 174 -15.47 -8.03 -1.13
N PRO A 175 -14.86 -7.02 -1.77
CA PRO A 175 -14.30 -5.86 -1.07
C PRO A 175 -15.35 -5.13 -0.24
N ALA A 176 -14.94 -4.67 0.94
CA ALA A 176 -15.70 -3.87 1.88
C ALA A 176 -14.88 -2.63 2.27
N LEU A 177 -15.03 -1.56 1.49
CA LEU A 177 -14.18 -0.36 1.54
C LEU A 177 -14.65 0.61 2.64
N ALA A 178 -14.52 0.20 3.91
CA ALA A 178 -15.04 0.93 5.07
C ALA A 178 -14.23 2.17 5.50
N SER A 179 -13.17 2.54 4.77
CA SER A 179 -12.35 3.72 5.07
C SER A 179 -11.78 4.34 3.80
N VAL A 180 -11.37 5.60 3.89
CA VAL A 180 -10.68 6.29 2.78
C VAL A 180 -9.37 5.57 2.43
N TYR A 181 -8.63 5.09 3.43
CA TYR A 181 -7.45 4.26 3.17
C TYR A 181 -7.81 3.00 2.36
N ALA A 182 -8.84 2.23 2.77
CA ALA A 182 -9.27 1.05 2.01
C ALA A 182 -9.69 1.39 0.57
N LEU A 183 -10.45 2.48 0.40
CA LEU A 183 -10.89 2.95 -0.91
C LEU A 183 -9.69 3.22 -1.83
N THR A 184 -8.70 3.96 -1.33
CA THR A 184 -7.51 4.35 -2.10
C THR A 184 -6.49 3.22 -2.31
N LYS A 185 -6.68 2.06 -1.66
CA LYS A 185 -5.82 0.87 -1.81
C LYS A 185 -6.47 -0.24 -2.64
N TYR A 186 -7.69 -0.03 -3.15
CA TYR A 186 -8.45 -1.01 -3.94
C TYR A 186 -8.14 -0.98 -5.45
N MET A 187 -7.22 -0.11 -5.89
CA MET A 187 -6.87 0.05 -7.30
C MET A 187 -6.19 -1.16 -7.92
#